data_AF-A0A327RH12-F1
#
_entry.id   AF-A0A327RH12-F1
#
_cell.length_a   1.000
_cell.length_b   1.000
_cell.length_c   1.000
_cell.angle_alpha   90.00
_cell.angle_beta   90.00
_cell.angle_gamma   90.00
#
_symmetry.space_group_name_H-M   'P 1'
#
loop_
_entity.id
_entity.type
_entity.pdbx_description
1 polymer ?
#
loop_
_entity_poly.entity_id
_entity_poly.type
_entity_poly.pdbx_seq_one_letter_code
_entity_poly.pdbx_strand_id
1 'polypeptide(L)' 'MDQLASTGLYFKNAFVTTLICAASRATILTGLYERTHDFNFGKPKLNNGYMYDSYPYLLKKKQVIEPDL' A
#
# COMPACT_ATOMS: atom_id res chain seq x y z
N MET A 1 -4.80 -10.75 -17.45
CA MET A 1 -3.49 -10.24 -16.99
C MET A 1 -2.57 -9.97 -18.16
N ASP A 2 -2.40 -10.90 -19.10
CA ASP A 2 -1.49 -10.72 -20.25
C ASP A 2 -1.83 -9.52 -21.14
N GLN A 3 -3.11 -9.25 -21.39
CA GLN A 3 -3.53 -8.04 -22.12
C GLN A 3 -3.11 -6.74 -21.41
N LEU A 4 -3.25 -6.66 -20.07
CA LEU A 4 -2.81 -5.49 -19.30
C LEU A 4 -1.27 -5.37 -19.32
N ALA A 5 -0.57 -6.49 -19.35
CA ALA A 5 0.88 -6.51 -19.45
C ALA A 5 1.38 -6.11 -20.85
N SER A 6 0.62 -6.39 -21.92
CA SER A 6 0.97 -6.01 -23.30
C SER A 6 0.56 -4.59 -23.68
N THR A 7 -0.51 -4.04 -23.06
CA THR A 7 -0.96 -2.66 -23.29
C THR A 7 -0.40 -1.66 -22.27
N GLY A 8 0.25 -2.13 -21.20
CA GLY A 8 0.81 -1.32 -20.13
C GLY A 8 2.32 -1.52 -19.94
N LEU A 9 2.79 -1.25 -18.71
CA LEU A 9 4.17 -1.47 -18.31
C LEU A 9 4.26 -2.64 -17.33
N TYR A 10 4.95 -3.71 -17.72
CA TYR A 10 5.15 -4.90 -16.88
C TYR A 10 6.52 -4.88 -16.18
N PHE A 11 6.51 -5.04 -14.86
CA PHE A 11 7.72 -5.12 -14.04
C PHE A 11 8.06 -6.58 -13.74
N LYS A 12 8.96 -7.15 -14.54
CA LYS A 12 9.44 -8.54 -14.37
C LYS A 12 10.12 -8.79 -13.01
N ASN A 13 10.77 -7.77 -12.47
CA ASN A 13 11.54 -7.85 -11.23
C ASN A 13 10.91 -6.93 -10.15
N ALA A 14 9.64 -7.16 -9.82
CA ALA A 14 8.96 -6.48 -8.72
C ALA A 14 9.12 -7.28 -7.43
N PHE A 15 9.77 -6.69 -6.43
CA PHE A 15 10.02 -7.35 -5.14
C PHE A 15 9.17 -6.74 -4.03
N VAL A 16 8.75 -7.58 -3.09
CA VAL A 16 8.15 -7.16 -1.83
C VAL A 16 9.25 -6.99 -0.78
N THR A 17 9.09 -5.99 0.09
CA THR A 17 10.03 -5.68 1.17
C THR A 17 9.94 -6.67 2.34
N THR A 18 8.73 -7.19 2.61
CA THR A 18 8.47 -8.20 3.64
C THR A 18 7.58 -9.33 3.08
N LEU A 19 8.00 -10.59 3.27
CA LEU A 19 7.28 -11.80 2.83
C LEU A 19 6.11 -12.20 3.76
N ILE A 20 5.34 -11.23 4.24
CA ILE A 20 4.19 -11.46 5.12
C ILE A 20 3.02 -10.61 4.63
N CYS A 21 1.86 -11.21 4.45
CA CYS A 21 0.73 -10.56 3.78
C CYS A 21 0.25 -9.29 4.51
N ALA A 22 0.19 -9.30 5.85
CA ALA A 22 -0.21 -8.14 6.65
C ALA A 22 0.79 -6.98 6.53
N ALA A 23 2.08 -7.27 6.73
CA ALA A 23 3.15 -6.28 6.64
C ALA A 23 3.31 -5.73 5.21
N SER A 24 3.27 -6.60 4.20
CA SER A 24 3.32 -6.21 2.78
C SER A 24 2.19 -5.25 2.40
N ARG A 25 0.95 -5.54 2.81
CA ARG A 25 -0.17 -4.62 2.58
C ARG A 25 0.02 -3.27 3.28
N ALA A 26 0.51 -3.27 4.52
CA ALA A 26 0.83 -2.03 5.23
C ALA A 26 1.92 -1.21 4.52
N THR A 27 2.96 -1.86 3.98
CA THR A 27 3.99 -1.21 3.15
C THR A 27 3.38 -0.55 1.91
N ILE A 28 2.51 -1.25 1.17
CA ILE A 28 1.87 -0.70 -0.04
C ILE A 28 1.04 0.54 0.29
N LEU A 29 0.27 0.51 1.39
CA LEU A 29 -0.64 1.62 1.74
C LEU A 29 0.11 2.85 2.27
N THR A 30 1.11 2.62 3.13
CA THR A 30 1.84 3.69 3.83
C THR A 30 3.08 4.18 3.06
N GLY A 31 3.60 3.40 2.13
CA GLY A 31 4.88 3.66 1.48
C GLY A 31 6.11 3.46 2.38
N LEU A 32 5.92 2.88 3.57
CA LEU A 32 6.98 2.69 4.57
C LEU A 32 7.42 1.23 4.62
N TYR A 33 8.68 0.97 4.99
CA TYR A 33 9.14 -0.38 5.32
C TYR A 33 8.51 -0.89 6.62
N GLU A 34 8.42 -2.22 6.79
CA GLU A 34 7.90 -2.85 8.02
C GLU A 34 8.62 -2.38 9.28
N ARG A 35 9.94 -2.18 9.22
CA ARG A 35 10.73 -1.58 10.31
C ARG A 35 10.16 -0.26 10.83
N THR A 36 9.56 0.54 9.96
CA THR A 36 9.08 1.89 10.28
C THR A 36 7.61 1.90 10.69
N HIS A 37 6.77 1.15 9.98
CA HIS A 37 5.33 1.08 10.31
C HIS A 37 5.00 0.05 11.40
N ASP A 38 5.93 -0.84 11.74
CA ASP A 38 5.89 -1.87 12.80
C ASP A 38 4.57 -2.64 12.90
N PHE A 39 4.02 -3.06 11.75
CA PHE A 39 2.71 -3.72 11.68
C PHE A 39 2.83 -5.13 11.09
N ASN A 40 2.41 -6.11 11.87
CA ASN A 40 2.33 -7.52 11.53
C ASN A 40 1.45 -8.28 12.54
N PHE A 41 1.32 -9.60 12.41
CA PHE A 41 0.64 -10.45 13.38
C PHE A 41 1.23 -10.28 14.78
N GLY A 42 0.37 -10.05 15.78
CA GLY A 42 0.78 -9.85 17.17
C GLY A 42 1.35 -8.46 17.48
N LYS A 43 1.50 -7.57 16.48
CA LYS A 43 1.87 -6.17 16.70
C LYS A 43 0.63 -5.30 17.00
N PRO A 44 0.82 -4.14 17.64
CA PRO A 44 -0.25 -3.15 17.76
C PRO A 44 -0.84 -2.73 16.41
N LYS A 45 -1.99 -2.06 16.48
CA LYS A 45 -2.59 -1.43 15.29
C LYS A 45 -1.64 -0.40 14.69
N LEU A 46 -1.73 -0.23 13.38
CA LEU A 46 -0.94 0.75 12.64
C LEU A 46 -1.22 2.17 13.17
N ASN A 47 -0.18 2.99 13.30
CA ASN A 47 -0.30 4.35 13.82
C ASN A 47 -1.19 5.21 12.91
N ASN A 48 -2.17 5.91 13.49
CA ASN A 48 -3.08 6.78 12.75
C ASN A 48 -2.37 7.85 11.91
N GLY A 49 -1.21 8.36 12.35
CA GLY A 49 -0.42 9.31 11.56
C GLY A 49 -0.06 8.76 10.18
N TYR A 50 0.49 7.54 10.14
CA TYR A 50 0.79 6.85 8.87
C TYR A 50 -0.45 6.55 8.03
N MET A 51 -1.62 6.38 8.66
CA MET A 51 -2.88 6.21 7.94
C MET A 51 -3.34 7.50 7.27
N TYR A 52 -3.17 8.66 7.92
CA TYR A 52 -3.47 9.95 7.33
C TYR A 52 -2.47 10.38 6.25
N ASP A 53 -1.26 9.84 6.28
CA ASP A 53 -0.25 10.04 5.23
C ASP A 53 -0.31 8.97 4.12
N SER A 54 -1.18 7.96 4.26
CA SER A 54 -1.30 6.86 3.29
C SER A 54 -1.86 7.33 1.95
N TYR A 55 -1.42 6.69 0.86
CA TYR A 55 -1.84 7.12 -0.48
C TYR A 55 -3.38 7.09 -0.67
N PRO A 56 -4.16 6.12 -0.14
CA PRO A 56 -5.61 6.14 -0.33
C PRO A 56 -6.27 7.33 0.37
N TYR A 57 -5.79 7.69 1.57
CA TYR A 57 -6.30 8.87 2.28
C TYR A 57 -5.99 10.16 1.51
N LEU A 58 -4.75 10.30 1.03
CA LEU A 58 -4.32 11.47 0.27
C LEU A 58 -5.10 11.61 -1.06
N LEU A 59 -5.34 10.50 -1.77
CA LEU A 59 -6.13 10.52 -3.01
C LEU A 59 -7.59 10.89 -2.75
N LYS A 60 -8.20 10.36 -1.68
CA LYS A 60 -9.56 10.75 -1.26
C LYS A 60 -9.64 12.23 -0.88
N LYS A 61 -8.66 12.72 -0.10
CA LYS A 61 -8.58 14.14 0.30
C LYS A 61 -8.46 15.08 -0.90
N LYS A 62 -7.75 14.63 -1.95
CA LYS A 62 -7.60 15.38 -3.21
C LYS A 62 -8.77 15.18 -4.18
N GLN A 63 -9.83 14.47 -3.79
CA GLN A 63 -11.00 14.16 -4.63
C GLN A 63 -10.63 13.45 -5.95
N VAL A 64 -9.50 12.73 -5.98
CA VAL A 64 -9.05 11.94 -7.15
C VAL A 64 -9.83 10.64 -7.24
N ILE A 65 -10.36 10.17 -6.11
CA ILE A 65 -11.28 9.04 -6.03
C ILE A 65 -12.66 9.63 -5.78
N GLU A 66 -13.57 9.46 -6.74
CA GLU A 66 -14.95 9.91 -6.58
C GLU A 66 -15.56 9.28 -5.33
N PRO A 67 -16.29 10.06 -4.50
CA PRO A 67 -17.01 9.51 -3.38
C PRO A 67 -18.22 8.72 -3.88
N ASP A 68 -17.97 7.46 -4.24
CA ASP A 68 -18.92 6.34 -4.23
C ASP A 68 -20.08 6.40 -5.26
N LEU A 69 -20.39 5.18 -5.71
CA LEU A 69 -21.63 4.73 -6.32
C LEU A 69 -22.36 3.93 -5.26
#